data_AF-A0A7S2VRJ0-F1
#
_entry.id   AF-A0A7S2VRJ0-F1
#
_cell.length_a   1.000
_cell.length_b   1.000
_cell.length_c   1.000
_cell.angle_alpha   90.00
_cell.angle_beta   90.00
_cell.angle_gamma   90.00
#
_symmetry.space_group_name_H-M   'P 1'
#
loop_
_entity.id
_entity.type
_entity.pdbx_description
1 polymer ?
#
loop_
_entity_poly.entity_id
_entity_poly.type
_entity_poly.pdbx_seq_one_letter_code
_entity_poly.pdbx_strand_id
1 'polypeptide(L)'
;IMFGYANDETEDCMPLTHSMATRLGKKLTDVRKSGLLWWLRPDGKTQVTIEYLQKADGSVEPRKIHTVVISTQHAEPLKATRTKECAGYTGPEMTAPSMTDMNTLIIEEVVKKTLEEIKLKSGQPALSLFGEHTHLYINPSGKFIIGGP
;
A
#
# COMPACT_ATOMS: atom_id res chain seq x y z
N ILE A 1 -1.45 27.70 17.10
CA ILE A 1 -2.77 27.65 16.43
C ILE A 1 -3.04 26.20 16.01
N MET A 2 -4.29 25.75 16.06
CA MET A 2 -4.70 24.39 15.68
C MET A 2 -5.68 24.45 14.50
N PHE A 3 -5.62 23.47 13.59
CA PHE A 3 -6.55 23.32 12.46
C PHE A 3 -7.15 21.92 12.45
N GLY A 4 -8.44 21.84 12.17
CA GLY A 4 -9.16 20.60 11.90
C GLY A 4 -9.72 20.63 10.48
N TYR A 5 -9.78 19.47 9.84
CA TYR A 5 -10.32 19.31 8.50
C TYR A 5 -11.08 17.99 8.41
N ALA A 6 -12.20 17.99 7.70
CA ALA A 6 -12.98 16.81 7.35
C ALA A 6 -13.61 17.04 5.97
N ASN A 7 -13.78 15.98 5.20
CA ASN A 7 -14.57 16.00 3.96
C ASN A 7 -15.34 14.70 3.82
N ASP A 8 -16.25 14.61 2.87
CA ASP A 8 -17.15 13.47 2.72
C ASP A 8 -16.69 12.47 1.65
N GLU A 9 -15.42 12.53 1.22
CA GLU A 9 -14.89 11.63 0.17
C GLU A 9 -14.96 10.15 0.59
N THR A 10 -14.76 9.88 1.87
CA THR A 10 -14.72 8.54 2.49
C THR A 10 -15.62 8.43 3.72
N GLU A 11 -15.95 7.21 4.13
CA GLU A 11 -16.79 6.96 5.32
C GLU A 11 -16.19 7.46 6.64
N ASP A 12 -14.86 7.59 6.73
CA ASP A 12 -14.13 8.09 7.90
C ASP A 12 -13.92 9.62 7.87
N CYS A 13 -14.57 10.32 6.94
CA CYS A 13 -14.53 11.76 6.74
C CYS A 13 -13.13 12.35 6.50
N MET A 14 -12.24 11.59 5.86
CA MET A 14 -10.86 11.96 5.56
C MET A 14 -10.62 12.06 4.05
N PRO A 15 -9.70 12.93 3.57
CA PRO A 15 -9.32 12.93 2.16
C PRO A 15 -8.89 11.54 1.67
N LEU A 16 -9.38 11.10 0.51
CA LEU A 16 -9.09 9.77 0.01
C LEU A 16 -7.59 9.54 -0.21
N THR A 17 -6.87 10.54 -0.70
CA THR A 17 -5.40 10.51 -0.85
C THR A 17 -4.68 10.16 0.44
N HIS A 18 -5.04 10.84 1.53
CA HIS A 18 -4.45 10.62 2.84
C HIS A 18 -4.86 9.26 3.43
N SER A 19 -6.16 8.94 3.38
CA SER A 19 -6.67 7.68 3.93
C SER A 19 -6.04 6.48 3.22
N MET A 20 -5.94 6.52 1.88
CA MET A 20 -5.30 5.46 1.11
C MET A 20 -3.80 5.33 1.41
N ALA A 21 -3.03 6.42 1.37
CA ALA A 21 -1.59 6.36 1.64
C ALA A 21 -1.29 5.78 3.03
N THR A 22 -2.04 6.21 4.04
CA THR A 22 -1.92 5.75 5.43
C THR A 22 -2.28 4.27 5.56
N ARG A 23 -3.41 3.86 4.98
CA ARG A 23 -3.89 2.48 5.06
C ARG A 23 -2.99 1.50 4.30
N LEU A 24 -2.34 1.91 3.21
CA LEU A 24 -1.32 1.07 2.55
C LEU A 24 -0.14 0.77 3.47
N GLY A 25 0.36 1.78 4.21
CA GLY A 25 1.43 1.59 5.19
C GLY A 25 1.01 0.66 6.35
N LYS A 26 -0.24 0.82 6.82
CA LYS A 26 -0.83 -0.09 7.80
C LYS A 26 -0.91 -1.51 7.24
N LYS A 27 -1.40 -1.69 6.02
CA LYS A 27 -1.57 -3.01 5.38
C LYS A 27 -0.24 -3.71 5.18
N LEU A 28 0.82 -3.00 4.76
CA LEU A 28 2.19 -3.53 4.72
C LEU A 28 2.63 -4.10 6.08
N THR A 29 2.31 -3.39 7.17
CA THR A 29 2.59 -3.88 8.53
C THR A 29 1.74 -5.11 8.89
N ASP A 30 0.45 -5.11 8.54
CA ASP A 30 -0.47 -6.21 8.84
C ASP A 30 0.00 -7.51 8.15
N VAL A 31 0.27 -7.47 6.84
CA VAL A 31 0.70 -8.65 6.06
C VAL A 31 2.11 -9.14 6.41
N ARG A 32 2.97 -8.24 6.89
CA ARG A 32 4.28 -8.59 7.46
C ARG A 32 4.13 -9.32 8.78
N LYS A 33 3.36 -8.74 9.72
CA LYS A 33 3.19 -9.30 11.07
C LYS A 33 2.40 -10.60 11.08
N SER A 34 1.48 -10.80 10.13
CA SER A 34 0.78 -12.08 9.96
C SER A 34 1.68 -13.18 9.36
N GLY A 35 2.82 -12.81 8.77
CA GLY A 35 3.70 -13.72 8.06
C GLY A 35 3.20 -14.10 6.65
N LEU A 36 2.14 -13.45 6.15
CA LEU A 36 1.65 -13.63 4.78
C LEU A 36 2.73 -13.23 3.77
N LEU A 37 3.27 -12.01 3.93
CA LEU A 37 4.44 -11.53 3.21
C LEU A 37 5.63 -11.49 4.17
N TRP A 38 6.06 -12.67 4.62
CA TRP A 38 7.11 -12.86 5.63
C TRP A 38 8.45 -12.19 5.29
N TRP A 39 8.71 -11.95 4.01
CA TRP A 39 9.92 -11.32 3.50
C TRP A 39 9.90 -9.79 3.59
N LEU A 40 8.78 -9.17 3.99
CA LEU A 40 8.74 -7.73 4.27
C LEU A 40 9.48 -7.39 5.56
N ARG A 41 10.16 -6.25 5.57
CA ARG A 41 10.83 -5.67 6.73
C ARG A 41 10.12 -4.40 7.21
N PRO A 42 10.47 -3.85 8.39
CA PRO A 42 9.66 -2.80 9.03
C PRO A 42 9.61 -1.45 8.31
N ASP A 43 10.66 -1.06 7.59
CA ASP A 43 10.73 0.27 6.93
C ASP A 43 9.93 0.27 5.61
N GLY A 44 9.20 1.35 5.36
CA GLY A 44 8.38 1.48 4.16
C GLY A 44 7.72 2.84 4.03
N LYS A 45 7.49 3.26 2.79
CA LYS A 45 6.88 4.53 2.41
C LYS A 45 5.84 4.32 1.32
N THR A 46 4.73 5.04 1.44
CA THR A 46 3.60 4.99 0.51
C THR A 46 3.24 6.41 0.07
N GLN A 47 2.92 6.56 -1.21
CA GLN A 47 2.46 7.82 -1.78
C GLN A 47 1.38 7.54 -2.82
N VAL A 48 0.34 8.38 -2.82
CA VAL A 48 -0.84 8.22 -3.67
C VAL A 48 -1.15 9.54 -4.36
N THR A 49 -1.44 9.49 -5.66
CA THR A 49 -1.89 10.64 -6.45
C THR A 49 -3.33 10.44 -6.91
N ILE A 50 -4.19 11.31 -6.40
CA ILE A 50 -5.61 11.58 -6.70
C ILE A 50 -5.91 12.37 -7.98
N GLU A 51 -6.59 11.87 -9.02
CA GLU A 51 -7.26 12.81 -9.94
C GLU A 51 -8.62 13.23 -9.37
N TYR A 52 -8.84 14.54 -9.24
CA TYR A 52 -10.04 15.12 -8.66
C TYR A 52 -10.79 16.00 -9.65
N LEU A 53 -12.12 15.96 -9.56
CA LEU A 53 -12.99 16.97 -10.13
C LEU A 53 -13.35 17.98 -9.03
N GLN A 54 -12.99 19.24 -9.22
CA GLN A 54 -13.48 20.33 -8.37
C GLN A 54 -14.83 20.83 -8.89
N LYS A 55 -15.83 20.88 -8.01
CA LYS A 55 -17.17 21.38 -8.32
C LYS A 55 -17.24 22.88 -8.07
N ALA A 56 -18.26 23.53 -8.65
CA ALA A 56 -18.48 24.97 -8.51
C ALA A 56 -18.71 25.44 -7.07
N ASP A 57 -19.20 24.54 -6.20
CA ASP A 57 -19.37 24.77 -4.75
C ASP A 57 -18.07 24.62 -3.93
N GLY A 58 -16.95 24.33 -4.59
CA GLY A 58 -15.65 24.12 -3.98
C GLY A 58 -15.41 22.70 -3.47
N SER A 59 -16.41 21.82 -3.47
CA SER A 59 -16.22 20.41 -3.12
C SER A 59 -15.39 19.67 -4.17
N VAL A 60 -14.75 18.58 -3.76
CA VAL A 60 -13.92 17.74 -4.64
C VAL A 60 -14.47 16.32 -4.69
N GLU A 61 -14.38 15.71 -5.87
CA GLU A 61 -14.79 14.32 -6.09
C GLU A 61 -13.64 13.52 -6.71
N PRO A 62 -13.20 12.41 -6.08
CA PRO A 62 -12.14 11.58 -6.62
C PRO A 62 -12.64 10.85 -7.87
N ARG A 63 -11.90 10.95 -8.98
CA ARG A 63 -12.29 10.40 -10.29
C ARG A 63 -11.51 9.15 -10.67
N LYS A 64 -10.20 9.14 -10.41
CA LYS A 64 -9.34 7.97 -10.65
C LYS A 64 -8.08 8.02 -9.80
N ILE A 65 -7.56 6.86 -9.45
CA ILE A 65 -6.23 6.74 -8.85
C ILE A 65 -5.22 6.88 -9.98
N HIS A 66 -4.46 7.97 -9.99
CA HIS A 66 -3.49 8.24 -11.05
C HIS A 66 -2.19 7.48 -10.81
N THR A 67 -1.65 7.53 -9.58
CA THR A 67 -0.36 6.90 -9.27
C THR A 67 -0.32 6.36 -7.84
N VAL A 68 0.24 5.16 -7.69
CA VAL A 68 0.59 4.56 -6.41
C VAL A 68 2.09 4.27 -6.41
N VAL A 69 2.79 4.82 -5.41
CA VAL A 69 4.20 4.53 -5.16
C VAL A 69 4.31 3.82 -3.82
N ILE A 70 4.94 2.65 -3.81
CA ILE A 70 5.29 1.93 -2.59
C ILE A 70 6.77 1.60 -2.65
N SER A 71 7.53 2.05 -1.67
CA SER A 71 8.90 1.59 -1.43
C SER A 71 8.93 0.93 -0.07
N THR A 72 9.09 -0.39 -0.04
CA THR A 72 9.06 -1.16 1.21
C THR A 72 10.33 -1.96 1.34
N GLN A 73 10.86 -1.99 2.55
CA GLN A 73 12.02 -2.80 2.87
C GLN A 73 11.65 -4.28 2.78
N HIS A 74 12.58 -5.09 2.28
CA HIS A 74 12.37 -6.52 2.09
C HIS A 74 13.66 -7.33 2.27
N ALA A 75 13.51 -8.64 2.49
CA ALA A 75 14.60 -9.60 2.50
C ALA A 75 15.29 -9.68 1.12
N GLU A 76 16.53 -10.18 1.07
CA GLU A 76 17.26 -10.25 -0.19
C GLU A 76 16.58 -11.24 -1.17
N PRO A 77 16.13 -10.77 -2.37
CA PRO A 77 15.41 -11.62 -3.33
C PRO A 77 16.23 -12.82 -3.78
N LEU A 78 15.58 -13.98 -3.89
CA LEU A 78 16.16 -15.27 -4.32
C LEU A 78 17.31 -15.80 -3.44
N LYS A 79 17.57 -15.20 -2.28
CA LYS A 79 18.71 -15.55 -1.41
C LYS A 79 18.33 -15.71 0.06
N ALA A 80 17.55 -14.79 0.61
CA ALA A 80 17.18 -14.84 2.00
C ALA A 80 16.22 -16.00 2.27
N THR A 81 16.40 -16.70 3.38
CA THR A 81 15.57 -17.84 3.77
C THR A 81 14.68 -17.46 4.95
N ARG A 82 13.46 -18.02 4.99
CA ARG A 82 12.46 -17.65 5.98
C ARG A 82 12.90 -17.96 7.40
N THR A 83 13.59 -19.07 7.63
CA THR A 83 14.13 -19.40 8.96
C THR A 83 15.11 -18.36 9.51
N LYS A 84 15.87 -17.68 8.64
CA LYS A 84 16.81 -16.62 9.02
C LYS A 84 16.13 -15.27 9.23
N GLU A 85 15.13 -14.96 8.40
CA GLU A 85 14.38 -13.70 8.49
C GLU A 85 13.33 -13.71 9.61
N CYS A 86 12.76 -14.89 9.93
CA CYS A 86 11.69 -15.07 10.91
C CYS A 86 12.15 -15.97 12.06
N ALA A 87 12.65 -15.35 13.14
CA ALA A 87 13.04 -16.07 14.34
C ALA A 87 11.89 -16.93 14.90
N GLY A 88 12.17 -18.21 15.18
CA GLY A 88 11.17 -19.15 15.72
C GLY A 88 10.26 -19.81 14.68
N TYR A 89 10.47 -19.57 13.38
CA TYR A 89 9.72 -20.26 12.32
C TYR A 89 10.13 -21.74 12.22
N THR A 90 9.17 -22.65 12.29
CA THR A 90 9.38 -24.12 12.24
C THR A 90 8.74 -24.81 11.03
N GLY A 91 8.19 -24.04 10.09
CA GLY A 91 7.57 -24.58 8.88
C GLY A 91 8.58 -24.95 7.79
N PRO A 92 8.10 -25.39 6.61
CA PRO A 92 8.96 -25.70 5.46
C PRO A 92 9.81 -24.49 5.07
N GLU A 93 11.08 -24.73 4.74
CA GLU A 93 11.97 -23.64 4.34
C GLU A 93 11.47 -22.97 3.05
N MET A 94 11.54 -21.65 3.03
CA MET A 94 11.15 -20.84 1.89
C MET A 94 12.24 -19.84 1.58
N THR A 95 12.58 -19.69 0.30
CA THR A 95 13.44 -18.61 -0.17
C THR A 95 12.59 -17.40 -0.56
N ALA A 96 13.10 -16.20 -0.27
CA ALA A 96 12.44 -14.96 -0.64
C ALA A 96 12.17 -14.93 -2.17
N PRO A 97 10.97 -14.52 -2.63
CA PRO A 97 10.63 -14.52 -4.05
C PRO A 97 11.52 -13.61 -4.90
N SER A 98 11.32 -13.64 -6.22
CA SER A 98 11.95 -12.64 -7.11
C SER A 98 11.38 -11.25 -6.84
N MET A 99 12.09 -10.18 -7.26
CA MET A 99 11.56 -8.82 -7.17
C MET A 99 10.21 -8.67 -7.90
N THR A 100 10.05 -9.33 -9.04
CA THR A 100 8.81 -9.29 -9.82
C THR A 100 7.65 -9.92 -9.06
N ASP A 101 7.88 -11.06 -8.41
CA ASP A 101 6.86 -11.75 -7.63
C ASP A 101 6.51 -10.97 -6.37
N MET A 102 7.52 -10.41 -5.69
CA MET A 102 7.32 -9.52 -4.54
C MET A 102 6.45 -8.32 -4.91
N ASN A 103 6.76 -7.66 -6.04
CA ASN A 103 5.99 -6.51 -6.52
C ASN A 103 4.55 -6.90 -6.87
N THR A 104 4.35 -8.05 -7.52
CA THR A 104 3.02 -8.60 -7.82
C THR A 104 2.24 -8.86 -6.54
N LEU A 105 2.84 -9.50 -5.55
CA LEU A 105 2.22 -9.78 -4.26
C LEU A 105 1.86 -8.51 -3.49
N ILE A 106 2.67 -7.45 -3.56
CA ILE A 106 2.33 -6.16 -2.96
C ILE A 106 1.09 -5.55 -3.65
N ILE A 107 0.98 -5.66 -4.97
CA ILE A 107 -0.19 -5.15 -5.70
C ILE A 107 -1.46 -5.90 -5.26
N GLU A 108 -1.40 -7.24 -5.20
CA GLU A 108 -2.57 -8.05 -4.84
C GLU A 108 -2.93 -7.94 -3.36
N GLU A 109 -1.99 -8.20 -2.45
CA GLU A 109 -2.25 -8.34 -1.02
C GLU A 109 -2.24 -7.01 -0.25
N VAL A 110 -1.64 -5.96 -0.82
CA VAL A 110 -1.56 -4.65 -0.17
C VAL A 110 -2.43 -3.64 -0.90
N VAL A 111 -2.20 -3.39 -2.20
CA VAL A 111 -2.90 -2.33 -2.92
C VAL A 111 -4.38 -2.67 -3.08
N LYS A 112 -4.72 -3.78 -3.75
CA LYS A 112 -6.11 -4.14 -4.01
C LYS A 112 -6.90 -4.38 -2.73
N LYS A 113 -6.34 -5.12 -1.77
CA LYS A 113 -6.97 -5.35 -0.46
C LYS A 113 -7.24 -4.06 0.33
N THR A 114 -6.32 -3.09 0.28
CA THR A 114 -6.56 -1.78 0.91
C THR A 114 -7.69 -1.03 0.22
N LEU A 115 -7.76 -1.08 -1.11
CA LEU A 115 -8.78 -0.40 -1.89
C LEU A 115 -10.18 -1.02 -1.73
N GLU A 116 -10.26 -2.33 -1.50
CA GLU A 116 -11.49 -3.04 -1.15
C GLU A 116 -12.07 -2.57 0.20
N GLU A 117 -11.20 -2.17 1.14
CA GLU A 117 -11.58 -1.77 2.51
C GLU A 117 -11.98 -0.29 2.64
N ILE A 118 -11.60 0.57 1.69
CA ILE A 118 -11.93 1.99 1.74
C ILE A 118 -13.27 2.20 1.04
N LYS A 119 -14.29 2.62 1.78
CA LYS A 119 -15.59 2.98 1.20
C LYS A 119 -15.64 4.47 0.86
N LEU A 120 -16.02 4.75 -0.39
CA LEU A 120 -16.27 6.10 -0.88
C LEU A 120 -17.67 6.58 -0.47
N LYS A 121 -17.91 7.89 -0.58
CA LYS A 121 -19.25 8.50 -0.43
C LYS A 121 -20.35 7.81 -1.23
N SER A 122 -20.02 7.29 -2.41
CA SER A 122 -20.94 6.58 -3.29
C SER A 122 -21.36 5.20 -2.75
N GLY A 123 -20.78 4.74 -1.64
CA GLY A 123 -20.93 3.39 -1.09
C GLY A 123 -20.07 2.35 -1.79
N GLN A 124 -19.40 2.69 -2.90
CA GLN A 124 -18.50 1.80 -3.62
C GLN A 124 -17.11 1.75 -2.95
N PRO A 125 -16.39 0.62 -3.06
CA PRO A 125 -14.99 0.56 -2.67
C PRO A 125 -14.13 1.51 -3.53
N ALA A 126 -13.04 2.03 -2.96
CA ALA A 126 -12.05 2.80 -3.70
C ALA A 126 -11.41 2.01 -4.86
N LEU A 127 -11.51 0.67 -4.83
CA LEU A 127 -11.13 -0.21 -5.93
C LEU A 127 -11.84 0.15 -7.25
N SER A 128 -13.05 0.74 -7.19
CA SER A 128 -13.76 1.23 -8.39
C SER A 128 -13.02 2.33 -9.16
N LEU A 129 -12.04 3.00 -8.53
CA LEU A 129 -11.22 4.06 -9.13
C LEU A 129 -9.86 3.55 -9.65
N PHE A 130 -9.58 2.26 -9.47
CA PHE A 130 -8.35 1.57 -9.83
C PHE A 130 -8.53 0.78 -11.13
N GLY A 131 -7.53 0.81 -12.01
CA GLY A 131 -7.60 0.12 -13.30
C GLY A 131 -6.31 0.22 -14.10
N GLU A 132 -6.34 -0.16 -15.38
CA GLU A 132 -5.17 -0.14 -16.28
C GLU A 132 -4.52 1.25 -16.43
N HIS A 133 -5.30 2.31 -16.20
CA HIS A 133 -4.80 3.69 -16.19
C HIS A 133 -3.93 4.03 -14.98
N THR A 134 -3.90 3.18 -13.94
CA THR A 134 -3.20 3.48 -12.69
C THR A 134 -1.71 3.19 -12.83
N HIS A 135 -0.87 4.21 -12.67
CA HIS A 135 0.58 4.03 -12.67
C HIS A 135 1.04 3.41 -11.34
N LEU A 136 1.65 2.22 -11.42
CA LEU A 136 2.15 1.48 -10.25
C LEU A 136 3.68 1.51 -10.21
N TYR A 137 4.23 2.09 -9.15
CA TYR A 137 5.67 2.12 -8.89
C TYR A 137 5.95 1.39 -7.58
N ILE A 138 6.19 0.07 -7.68
CA ILE A 138 6.51 -0.78 -6.54
C ILE A 138 8.02 -1.02 -6.51
N ASN A 139 8.66 -0.55 -5.44
CA ASN A 139 10.11 -0.50 -5.26
C ASN A 139 10.84 0.06 -6.49
N PRO A 140 10.49 1.28 -6.98
CA PRO A 140 11.04 1.83 -8.22
C PRO A 140 12.55 2.08 -8.15
N SER A 141 13.12 2.20 -6.94
CA SER A 141 14.57 2.31 -6.72
C SER A 141 15.31 0.96 -6.75
N GLY A 142 14.62 -0.15 -7.04
CA GLY A 142 15.17 -1.49 -7.00
C GLY A 142 15.14 -2.10 -5.60
N LYS A 143 16.24 -2.71 -5.16
CA LYS A 143 16.29 -3.44 -3.89
C LYS A 143 16.33 -2.48 -2.70
N PHE A 144 15.46 -2.70 -1.72
CA PHE A 144 15.47 -1.98 -0.45
C PHE A 144 15.69 -2.97 0.70
N ILE A 145 16.95 -3.38 0.91
CA ILE A 145 17.30 -4.42 1.90
C ILE A 145 17.69 -3.79 3.24
N ILE A 146 18.48 -2.72 3.21
CA ILE A 146 18.97 -1.98 4.37
C ILE A 146 18.03 -0.80 4.60
N GLY A 147 17.52 -0.64 5.83
CA GLY A 147 16.55 0.37 6.22
C GLY A 147 16.43 0.42 7.74
N GLY A 148 15.77 1.46 8.26
CA GLY A 148 15.81 1.82 9.69
C GLY A 148 17.14 2.47 10.14
N PRO A 149 17.18 3.03 11.37
CA PRO A 149 18.39 3.55 12.02
C PRO A 149 19.37 2.46 12.48
#